data_AF-A0A0P9P7U4-F1
#
_entry.id   AF-A0A0P9P7U4-F1
#
_cell.length_a   1.000
_cell.length_b   1.000
_cell.length_c   1.000
_cell.angle_alpha   90.00
_cell.angle_beta   90.00
_cell.angle_gamma   90.00
#
_symmetry.space_group_name_H-M   'P 1'
#
loop_
_entity.id
_entity.type
_entity.pdbx_description
1 polymer ?
#
loop_
_entity_poly.entity_id
_entity_poly.type
_entity_poly.pdbx_seq_one_letter_code
_entity_poly.pdbx_strand_id
1 'polypeptide(L)' 'AMSPATLKRKLQKHGTRFQAQHDLARKHVALYLYQIKGMSNEAVADYLKFSDPANFRRSFKRWTGSTPALIQRLFNFD' A
#
# COMPACT_ATOMS: atom_id res chain seq x y z
N ALA A 1 25.96 -3.28 7.11
CA ALA A 1 24.54 -2.96 7.32
C ALA A 1 24.40 -1.58 7.97
N MET A 2 23.28 -0.86 7.76
CA MET A 2 23.01 0.46 8.36
C MET A 2 22.19 0.33 9.64
N SER A 3 22.50 1.11 10.67
CA SER A 3 21.70 1.11 11.92
C SER A 3 20.32 1.80 11.73
N PRO A 4 19.28 1.41 12.50
CA PRO A 4 17.96 2.05 12.45
C PRO A 4 17.99 3.57 12.67
N ALA A 5 18.82 4.04 13.62
CA ALA A 5 18.98 5.48 13.89
C ALA A 5 19.56 6.24 12.69
N THR A 6 20.55 5.66 12.01
CA THR A 6 21.13 6.24 10.80
C THR A 6 20.12 6.30 9.67
N LEU A 7 19.33 5.23 9.48
CA LEU A 7 18.26 5.20 8.49
C LEU A 7 17.21 6.27 8.77
N LYS A 8 16.74 6.40 10.02
CA LYS A 8 15.78 7.42 10.44
C LYS A 8 16.28 8.83 10.12
N ARG A 9 17.52 9.15 10.46
CA ARG A 9 18.13 10.46 10.18
C ARG A 9 18.23 10.74 8.67
N LYS A 10 18.63 9.74 7.87
CA LYS A 10 18.66 9.88 6.40
C LYS A 10 17.26 10.14 5.83
N LEU A 11 16.25 9.38 6.26
CA LEU A 11 14.86 9.58 5.83
C LEU A 11 14.35 10.98 6.20
N GLN A 12 14.65 11.46 7.41
CA GLN A 12 14.29 12.81 7.83
C GLN A 12 14.96 13.89 6.97
N LYS A 13 16.23 13.72 6.57
CA LYS A 13 16.91 14.61 5.62
C LYS A 13 16.19 14.69 4.27
N HIS A 14 15.46 13.64 3.89
CA HIS A 14 14.62 13.60 2.69
C HIS A 14 13.14 13.92 2.96
N GLY A 15 12.81 14.51 4.12
CA GLY A 15 11.43 14.89 4.46
C GLY A 15 10.47 13.72 4.64
N THR A 16 10.98 12.52 4.90
CA THR A 16 10.18 11.29 4.98
C THR A 16 10.51 10.46 6.23
N ARG A 17 9.78 9.37 6.40
CA ARG A 17 9.95 8.39 7.47
C ARG A 17 9.72 6.99 6.94
N PHE A 18 10.19 5.98 7.69
CA PHE A 18 10.10 4.59 7.27
C PHE A 18 8.66 4.20 6.91
N GLN A 19 7.70 4.53 7.78
CA GLN A 19 6.29 4.21 7.54
C GLN A 19 5.76 4.83 6.24
N ALA A 20 6.17 6.05 5.90
CA ALA A 20 5.73 6.70 4.68
C ALA A 20 6.28 6.01 3.42
N GLN A 21 7.56 5.60 3.45
CA GLN A 21 8.16 4.84 2.34
C GLN A 21 7.58 3.43 2.22
N HIS A 22 7.33 2.78 3.35
CA HIS A 22 6.70 1.47 3.39
C HIS A 22 5.24 1.52 2.88
N ASP A 23 4.49 2.55 3.27
CA ASP A 23 3.14 2.82 2.76
C ASP A 23 3.16 3.08 1.24
N LEU A 24 4.13 3.86 0.75
CA LEU A 24 4.29 4.13 -0.69
C LEU A 24 4.62 2.86 -1.48
N ALA A 25 5.50 2.00 -0.96
CA ALA A 25 5.80 0.71 -1.58
C ALA A 25 4.55 -0.18 -1.65
N ARG A 26 3.80 -0.29 -0.54
CA ARG A 26 2.54 -1.05 -0.52
C ARG A 26 1.49 -0.47 -1.46
N LYS A 27 1.40 0.86 -1.59
CA LYS A 27 0.54 1.53 -2.57
C LYS A 27 0.83 1.03 -3.99
N HIS A 28 2.09 1.09 -4.42
CA HIS A 28 2.48 0.70 -5.77
C HIS A 28 2.17 -0.78 -6.05
N VAL A 29 2.48 -1.66 -5.09
CA VAL A 29 2.13 -3.08 -5.19
C VAL A 29 0.62 -3.27 -5.30
N ALA A 30 -0.17 -2.64 -4.42
CA ALA A 30 -1.62 -2.80 -4.44
C ALA A 30 -2.24 -2.34 -5.77
N LEU A 31 -1.82 -1.18 -6.28
CA LEU A 31 -2.29 -0.67 -7.57
C LEU A 31 -1.92 -1.59 -8.73
N TYR A 32 -0.70 -2.15 -8.74
CA TYR A 32 -0.28 -3.14 -9.74
C TYR A 32 -1.15 -4.41 -9.70
N LEU A 33 -1.47 -4.91 -8.50
CA LEU A 33 -2.29 -6.12 -8.36
C LEU A 33 -3.74 -5.89 -8.85
N TYR A 34 -4.29 -4.70 -8.65
CA TYR A 34 -5.59 -4.37 -9.25
C TYR A 34 -5.49 -4.17 -10.76
N GLN A 35 -4.65 -3.24 -11.21
CA GLN A 35 -4.65 -2.78 -12.60
C GLN A 35 -4.07 -3.81 -13.57
N ILE A 36 -3.00 -4.50 -13.20
CA ILE A 36 -2.28 -5.41 -14.10
C ILE A 36 -2.65 -6.87 -13.87
N LYS A 37 -3.01 -7.23 -12.63
CA LYS A 37 -3.37 -8.62 -12.29
C LYS A 37 -4.87 -8.86 -12.14
N GLY A 38 -5.70 -7.81 -12.14
CA GLY A 38 -7.15 -7.93 -12.03
C GLY A 38 -7.62 -8.61 -10.73
N MET A 39 -6.82 -8.52 -9.66
CA MET A 39 -7.10 -9.27 -8.43
C MET A 39 -8.30 -8.71 -7.66
N SER A 40 -9.00 -9.59 -6.93
CA SER A 40 -10.07 -9.18 -6.01
C SER A 40 -9.53 -8.47 -4.76
N ASN A 41 -10.41 -7.78 -4.01
CA ASN A 41 -10.00 -7.13 -2.77
C ASN A 41 -9.41 -8.12 -1.76
N GLU A 42 -9.98 -9.32 -1.68
CA GLU A 42 -9.55 -10.41 -0.80
C GLU A 42 -8.15 -10.88 -1.20
N ALA A 43 -7.94 -11.17 -2.49
CA ALA A 43 -6.64 -11.60 -3.01
C ALA A 43 -5.54 -10.54 -2.80
N VAL A 44 -5.86 -9.25 -2.99
CA VAL A 44 -4.91 -8.15 -2.73
C VAL A 44 -4.59 -8.04 -1.23
N ALA A 45 -5.59 -8.15 -0.36
CA ALA A 45 -5.39 -8.12 1.10
C ALA A 45 -4.49 -9.27 1.56
N ASP A 46 -4.75 -10.48 1.08
CA ASP A 46 -3.98 -11.69 1.39
C ASP A 46 -2.54 -11.60 0.87
N TYR A 47 -2.34 -11.08 -0.35
CA TYR A 47 -1.00 -10.84 -0.90
C TYR A 47 -0.20 -9.89 -0.02
N LEU A 48 -0.84 -8.80 0.42
CA LEU A 48 -0.23 -7.79 1.29
C LEU A 48 -0.19 -8.19 2.78
N LYS A 49 -0.59 -9.43 3.10
CA LYS A 49 -0.56 -10.04 4.43
C LYS A 49 -1.43 -9.31 5.46
N PHE A 50 -2.61 -8.85 5.04
CA PHE A 50 -3.65 -8.40 5.96
C PHE A 50 -4.54 -9.55 6.35
N SER A 51 -4.61 -9.88 7.64
CA SER A 51 -5.54 -10.87 8.18
C SER A 51 -6.94 -10.30 8.45
N ASP A 52 -7.08 -8.97 8.49
CA ASP A 52 -8.35 -8.26 8.72
C ASP A 52 -8.69 -7.34 7.54
N PRO A 53 -9.81 -7.57 6.83
CA PRO A 53 -10.28 -6.71 5.74
C PRO A 53 -10.49 -5.25 6.15
N ALA A 54 -10.90 -4.97 7.39
CA ALA A 54 -11.11 -3.60 7.87
C ALA A 54 -9.76 -2.85 8.00
N ASN A 55 -8.72 -3.53 8.47
CA ASN A 55 -7.35 -3.01 8.52
C ASN A 55 -6.78 -2.78 7.12
N PHE A 56 -7.02 -3.70 6.18
CA PHE A 56 -6.64 -3.50 4.78
C PHE A 56 -7.32 -2.25 4.21
N ARG A 57 -8.65 -2.15 4.34
CA ARG A 57 -9.43 -1.01 3.81
C ARG A 57 -8.94 0.33 4.33
N ARG A 58 -8.69 0.45 5.65
CA ARG A 58 -8.17 1.67 6.27
C ARG A 58 -6.78 2.03 5.78
N SER A 59 -5.89 1.04 5.73
CA SER A 59 -4.51 1.25 5.29
C SER A 59 -4.45 1.64 3.82
N PHE A 60 -5.15 0.92 2.96
CA PHE A 60 -5.24 1.21 1.53
C PHE A 60 -5.78 2.62 1.26
N LYS A 61 -6.86 3.02 1.96
CA LYS A 61 -7.39 4.39 1.85
C LYS A 61 -6.38 5.44 2.30
N ARG A 62 -5.62 5.18 3.37
CA ARG A 62 -4.54 6.08 3.81
C ARG A 62 -3.47 6.25 2.72
N TRP A 63 -3.12 5.18 2.01
CA TRP A 63 -2.05 5.21 1.01
C TRP A 63 -2.50 5.82 -0.33
N THR A 64 -3.74 5.57 -0.73
CA THR A 64 -4.24 5.87 -2.08
C THR A 64 -5.20 7.05 -2.13
N GLY A 65 -5.84 7.40 -1.00
CA GLY A 65 -6.96 8.34 -0.93
C GLY A 65 -8.33 7.71 -1.18
N SER A 66 -8.39 6.51 -1.77
CA SER A 66 -9.62 5.84 -2.21
C SER A 66 -9.82 4.48 -1.53
N THR A 67 -11.05 3.97 -1.51
CA THR A 67 -11.30 2.62 -0.98
C THR A 67 -10.86 1.54 -1.97
N PRO A 68 -10.49 0.33 -1.51
CA PRO A 68 -10.22 -0.82 -2.36
C PRO A 68 -11.34 -1.09 -3.37
N ALA A 69 -12.60 -1.09 -2.91
CA ALA A 69 -13.77 -1.31 -3.77
C ALA A 69 -13.91 -0.28 -4.90
N LEU A 70 -13.58 1.00 -4.65
CA LEU A 70 -13.59 2.02 -5.70
C LEU A 70 -12.49 1.75 -6.73
N ILE A 71 -11.27 1.45 -6.27
CA ILE A 71 -10.13 1.19 -7.16
C ILE A 71 -10.34 -0.07 -8.00
N GLN A 72 -10.79 -1.17 -7.37
CA GLN A 72 -11.14 -2.40 -8.07
C GLN A 72 -12.20 -2.13 -9.14
N ARG A 73 -13.27 -1.41 -8.78
CA ARG A 73 -14.31 -1.05 -9.73
C ARG A 73 -13.76 -0.26 -10.91
N LEU A 74 -12.89 0.73 -10.68
CA LEU A 74 -12.31 1.55 -11.75
C LEU A 74 -11.46 0.74 -12.74
N PHE A 75 -10.70 -0.26 -12.27
CA PHE A 75 -9.81 -1.05 -13.11
C PHE A 75 -10.44 -2.31 -13.73
N ASN A 76 -11.66 -2.68 -13.30
CA ASN A 76 -12.38 -3.82 -13.85
C ASN A 76 -13.33 -3.44 -15.01
N PHE A 77 -13.34 -2.18 -15.45
CA PHE A 77 -14.13 -1.68 -16.58
C PHE A 77 -13.32 -1.45 -17.86
N ASP A 78 -12.03 -1.78 -17.87
CA ASP A 78 -11.15 -1.75 -19.04
C ASP A 78 -11.08 -3.13 -19.74
#